data_AF-A0A8T7MF18-F1
#
_entry.id   AF-A0A8T7MF18-F1
#
_cell.length_a   1.000
_cell.length_b   1.000
_cell.length_c   1.000
_cell.angle_alpha   90.00
_cell.angle_beta   90.00
_cell.angle_gamma   90.00
#
_symmetry.space_group_name_H-M   'P 1'
#
loop_
_entity.id
_entity.type
_entity.pdbx_description
1 polymer ?
#
loop_
_entity_poly.entity_id
_entity_poly.type
_entity_poly.pdbx_seq_one_letter_code
_entity_poly.pdbx_strand_id
1 'polypeptide(L)'
;MIDKINRVIRWFSGSLIALVTVALFFLVIVLLTLTVALGYLWLPNNTAMAHKSLPVAYKGGITVGVRQPEKSNPPTPPPIIVRSRATSTTITLEPDEADWLDSIDNQQSIEREGSSEAPIPPDLGRVVPAPGITYYRTKRTIAGGEAIFNVLEIADVTDPRIKLKVSLPKGQVQANERVTDHMIRNGPNVVAAINGDFYDIGKTYGGVTINMQMQDGQLVRTNEGLRPAFGIGRDGTPLIGVPSTNGSLTIGNQSVPIYHINYGPGEDRALRRDWLVLWTPTFGPNTESWTDPAAVAVVVRGLGTPLPLKPNVSYTGTVEQLVEGAGNLAIPLDGVVLHGRGTMADFLRRNATIGSVLSFKVEMDEPWASATQIIGGCNRLLVDWVIVKAAETDCAKYERDPRLPRTAIAFEGKHLWLVTVDGRQPKYSVGANNDEFAQFLLELGARHALNLDGGGSTTFAIRQDGKPLIVNRPSDGQERPIANALLVLVNGAELQAR
;
A
#
# COMPACT_ATOMS: atom_id res chain seq x y z
N MET A 1 48.01 45.07 7.99
CA MET A 1 47.40 45.33 9.31
C MET A 1 45.90 45.66 9.19
N ILE A 2 45.51 46.52 8.25
CA ILE A 2 44.11 46.91 7.97
C ILE A 2 43.21 45.71 7.59
N ASP A 3 43.70 44.75 6.79
CA ASP A 3 42.90 43.57 6.42
C ASP A 3 42.59 42.60 7.57
N LYS A 4 43.45 42.54 8.60
CA LYS A 4 43.16 41.73 9.79
C LYS A 4 42.08 42.37 10.65
N ILE A 5 42.07 43.70 10.75
CA ILE A 5 41.04 44.47 11.48
C ILE A 5 39.68 44.34 10.79
N ASN A 6 39.64 44.42 9.46
CA ASN A 6 38.40 44.28 8.69
C ASN A 6 37.77 42.86 8.77
N ARG A 7 38.57 41.80 8.93
CA ARG A 7 38.04 40.44 9.15
C ARG A 7 37.47 40.26 10.55
N VAL A 8 38.10 40.84 11.56
CA VAL A 8 37.60 40.77 12.96
C VAL A 8 36.28 41.54 13.09
N ILE A 9 36.17 42.73 12.50
CA ILE A 9 34.92 43.52 12.54
C ILE A 9 33.75 42.78 11.86
N ARG A 10 33.98 42.14 10.70
CA ARG A 10 32.93 41.34 10.03
C ARG A 10 32.48 40.13 10.84
N TRP A 11 33.39 39.51 11.59
CA TRP A 11 33.08 38.36 12.43
C TRP A 11 32.25 38.76 13.66
N PHE A 12 32.58 39.90 14.30
CA PHE A 12 31.79 40.45 15.40
C PHE A 12 30.41 40.94 14.95
N SER A 13 30.28 41.56 13.78
CA SER A 13 28.98 42.03 13.27
C SER A 13 28.04 40.87 12.92
N GLY A 14 28.56 39.76 12.36
CA GLY A 14 27.76 38.57 12.09
C GLY A 14 27.28 37.87 13.36
N SER A 15 28.13 37.81 14.39
CA SER A 15 27.82 37.16 15.66
C SER A 15 26.79 37.93 16.49
N LEU A 16 26.83 39.27 16.46
CA LEU A 16 25.85 40.12 17.15
C LEU A 16 24.46 40.03 16.49
N ILE A 17 24.40 39.98 15.15
CA ILE A 17 23.14 39.81 14.42
C ILE A 17 22.52 38.44 14.71
N ALA A 18 23.33 37.37 14.79
CA ALA A 18 22.84 36.04 15.16
C ALA A 18 22.26 36.02 16.59
N LEU A 19 22.93 36.63 17.56
CA LEU A 19 22.47 36.74 18.95
C LEU A 19 21.15 37.52 19.08
N VAL A 20 21.02 38.65 18.37
CA VAL A 20 19.78 39.44 18.37
C VAL A 20 18.63 38.67 17.71
N THR A 21 18.91 37.93 16.64
CA THR A 21 17.90 37.12 15.94
C THR A 21 17.38 35.98 16.82
N VAL A 22 18.27 35.29 17.54
CA VAL A 22 17.90 34.24 18.50
C VAL A 22 17.10 34.81 19.67
N ALA A 23 17.50 35.97 20.22
CA ALA A 23 16.77 36.62 21.31
C ALA A 23 15.35 37.04 20.90
N LEU A 24 15.19 37.60 19.69
CA LEU A 24 13.87 37.95 19.15
C LEU A 24 13.00 36.71 18.90
N PHE A 25 13.60 35.60 18.45
CA PHE A 25 12.89 34.34 18.25
C PHE A 25 12.36 33.77 19.58
N PHE A 26 13.15 33.80 20.66
CA PHE A 26 12.70 33.39 21.99
C PHE A 26 11.60 34.32 22.54
N LEU A 27 11.70 35.64 22.31
CA LEU A 27 10.68 36.59 22.74
C LEU A 27 9.32 36.29 22.07
N VAL A 28 9.32 35.93 20.79
CA VAL A 28 8.09 35.55 20.06
C VAL A 28 7.49 34.25 20.60
N ILE A 29 8.31 33.25 20.94
CA ILE A 29 7.84 32.01 21.56
C ILE A 29 7.19 32.28 22.93
N VAL A 30 7.82 33.13 23.76
CA VAL A 30 7.29 33.50 25.08
C VAL A 30 5.95 34.25 24.95
N LEU A 31 5.82 35.14 23.98
CA LEU A 31 4.57 35.86 23.73
C LEU A 31 3.45 34.92 23.24
N LEU A 32 3.77 33.93 22.40
CA LEU A 32 2.84 32.90 21.92
C LEU A 32 2.36 31.97 23.05
N THR A 33 3.25 31.53 23.94
CA THR A 33 2.87 30.68 25.08
C THR A 33 2.01 31.45 26.09
N LEU A 34 2.28 32.73 26.31
CA LEU A 34 1.43 33.61 27.13
C LEU A 34 0.03 33.80 26.53
N THR A 35 -0.11 33.90 25.21
CA THR A 35 -1.43 34.02 24.56
C THR A 35 -2.25 32.74 24.66
N VAL A 36 -1.60 31.57 24.53
CA VAL A 36 -2.28 30.28 24.72
C VAL A 36 -2.69 30.08 26.19
N ALA A 37 -1.80 30.41 27.14
CA ALA A 37 -2.10 30.31 28.57
C ALA A 37 -3.26 31.22 29.00
N LEU A 38 -3.35 32.44 28.44
CA LEU A 38 -4.47 33.35 28.68
C LEU A 38 -5.77 32.90 27.99
N GLY A 39 -5.69 32.19 26.86
CA GLY A 39 -6.86 31.59 26.19
C GLY A 39 -7.49 30.43 26.96
N TYR A 40 -6.71 29.68 27.75
CA TYR A 40 -7.22 28.61 28.60
C TYR A 40 -7.91 29.09 29.88
N LEU A 41 -7.73 30.37 30.25
CA LEU A 41 -8.38 30.97 31.43
C LEU A 41 -9.82 31.46 31.16
N TRP A 42 -10.37 31.25 29.95
CA TRP A 42 -11.68 31.79 29.55
C TRP A 42 -12.67 30.77 28.94
N LEU A 43 -12.62 29.51 29.40
CA LEU A 43 -13.65 28.51 29.09
C LEU A 43 -14.32 28.03 30.39
N PRO A 44 -15.66 28.14 30.53
CA PRO A 44 -16.36 27.61 31.70
C PRO A 44 -16.37 26.09 31.70
N ASN A 45 -15.92 25.49 32.80
CA ASN A 45 -16.09 24.08 33.12
C ASN A 45 -17.57 23.69 33.10
N ASN A 46 -17.94 22.60 32.41
CA ASN A 46 -19.12 21.82 32.76
C ASN A 46 -18.89 20.33 32.53
N THR A 47 -18.83 19.63 33.65
CA THR A 47 -18.85 18.18 33.81
C THR A 47 -20.29 17.64 33.82
N ALA A 48 -20.41 16.37 33.39
CA ALA A 48 -21.30 15.33 33.91
C ALA A 48 -22.68 15.04 33.25
N MET A 49 -22.77 13.78 32.80
CA MET A 49 -23.85 12.79 32.97
C MET A 49 -25.08 12.70 32.02
N ALA A 50 -25.09 11.55 31.33
CA ALA A 50 -26.08 10.45 31.38
C ALA A 50 -27.52 10.61 30.80
N HIS A 51 -27.82 9.66 29.90
CA HIS A 51 -29.09 8.94 29.66
C HIS A 51 -30.45 9.65 29.87
N LYS A 52 -31.26 9.74 28.79
CA LYS A 52 -32.53 8.99 28.60
C LYS A 52 -33.31 9.41 27.33
N SER A 53 -33.63 8.40 26.53
CA SER A 53 -34.84 8.12 25.73
C SER A 53 -35.95 9.17 25.52
N LEU A 54 -36.25 9.43 24.22
CA LEU A 54 -37.54 9.46 23.49
C LEU A 54 -38.67 10.45 23.94
N PRO A 55 -39.74 10.65 23.13
CA PRO A 55 -39.86 11.17 21.75
C PRO A 55 -40.91 12.33 21.71
N VAL A 56 -41.41 12.71 20.52
CA VAL A 56 -42.79 13.17 20.20
C VAL A 56 -42.83 14.33 19.18
N ALA A 57 -43.66 14.11 18.16
CA ALA A 57 -44.01 14.98 17.04
C ALA A 57 -44.93 16.14 17.42
N TYR A 58 -45.02 17.17 16.57
CA TYR A 58 -46.33 17.75 16.22
C TYR A 58 -46.34 18.46 14.86
N LYS A 59 -47.46 18.24 14.15
CA LYS A 59 -47.93 18.88 12.91
C LYS A 59 -48.38 20.32 13.16
N GLY A 60 -48.32 21.17 12.14
CA GLY A 60 -49.12 22.39 12.09
C GLY A 60 -48.81 23.23 10.87
N GLY A 61 -49.68 23.16 9.85
CA GLY A 61 -49.60 23.99 8.66
C GLY A 61 -50.32 25.33 8.83
N ILE A 62 -49.87 26.34 8.09
CA ILE A 62 -50.65 27.50 7.66
C ILE A 62 -50.26 27.80 6.21
N THR A 63 -51.26 27.88 5.34
CA THR A 63 -51.16 28.33 3.95
C THR A 63 -51.69 29.75 3.84
N VAL A 64 -50.91 30.67 3.27
CA VAL A 64 -51.40 31.93 2.70
C VAL A 64 -50.71 32.15 1.36
N GLY A 65 -51.50 32.44 0.34
CA GLY A 65 -51.09 32.42 -1.06
C GLY A 65 -50.53 33.73 -1.62
N VAL A 66 -49.74 33.51 -2.68
CA VAL A 66 -49.52 34.31 -3.91
C VAL A 66 -48.78 35.66 -3.82
N ARG A 67 -47.51 35.63 -4.27
CA ARG A 67 -46.98 36.45 -5.39
C ARG A 67 -45.58 35.95 -5.76
N GLN A 68 -45.36 35.53 -7.01
CA GLN A 68 -44.02 35.52 -7.60
C GLN A 68 -43.68 36.96 -8.03
N PRO A 69 -42.44 37.39 -7.78
CA PRO A 69 -41.61 37.80 -8.91
C PRO A 69 -40.16 37.27 -8.84
N GLU A 70 -39.61 37.17 -10.05
CA GLU A 70 -38.24 36.98 -10.53
C GLU A 70 -37.01 36.92 -9.60
N LYS A 71 -36.13 35.99 -10.00
CA LYS A 71 -34.67 35.86 -9.83
C LYS A 71 -33.90 37.04 -9.20
N SER A 72 -33.23 36.79 -8.07
CA SER A 72 -31.82 37.12 -7.86
C SER A 72 -31.25 36.31 -6.68
N ASN A 73 -30.05 35.74 -6.84
CA ASN A 73 -29.32 35.01 -5.79
C ASN A 73 -28.79 35.98 -4.72
N PRO A 74 -28.83 35.63 -3.42
CA PRO A 74 -28.05 36.33 -2.39
C PRO A 74 -26.56 35.91 -2.45
N PRO A 75 -25.62 36.78 -2.08
CA PRO A 75 -24.20 36.51 -2.15
C PRO A 75 -23.77 35.46 -1.11
N THR A 76 -22.95 34.50 -1.56
CA THR A 76 -22.24 33.54 -0.69
C THR A 76 -21.26 34.26 0.24
N PRO A 77 -21.19 33.91 1.54
CA PRO A 77 -20.17 34.42 2.45
C PRO A 77 -18.78 33.88 2.04
N PRO A 78 -17.68 34.62 2.33
CA PRO A 78 -16.34 34.22 1.93
C PRO A 78 -15.90 32.95 2.67
N PRO A 79 -15.05 32.10 2.04
CA PRO A 79 -14.56 30.89 2.68
C PRO A 79 -13.67 31.23 3.89
N ILE A 80 -13.90 30.51 4.99
CA ILE A 80 -13.05 30.49 6.17
C ILE A 80 -11.76 29.74 5.79
N ILE A 81 -10.65 30.47 5.65
CA ILE A 81 -9.33 29.89 5.43
C ILE A 81 -8.79 29.41 6.79
N VAL A 82 -8.83 28.10 7.03
CA VAL A 82 -8.03 27.48 8.09
C VAL A 82 -6.62 27.27 7.54
N ARG A 83 -5.67 28.15 7.90
CA ARG A 83 -4.24 27.94 7.59
C ARG A 83 -3.65 26.98 8.62
N SER A 84 -3.46 25.71 8.28
CA SER A 84 -2.51 24.87 9.02
C SER A 84 -1.09 25.28 8.60
N ARG A 85 -0.23 25.60 9.58
CA ARG A 85 1.21 25.74 9.36
C ARG A 85 1.81 24.34 9.21
N ALA A 86 1.78 23.80 7.99
CA ALA A 86 2.78 22.82 7.59
C ALA A 86 4.03 23.61 7.18
N THR A 87 5.12 23.43 7.90
CA THR A 87 6.45 23.81 7.41
C THR A 87 6.72 23.03 6.14
N SER A 88 6.60 23.69 4.98
CA SER A 88 7.02 23.11 3.71
C SER A 88 8.54 23.05 3.68
N THR A 89 9.10 21.89 3.95
CA THR A 89 10.40 21.56 3.36
C THR A 89 10.09 21.13 1.93
N THR A 90 10.29 22.05 0.99
CA THR A 90 10.31 21.72 -0.43
C THR A 90 11.50 20.80 -0.66
N ILE A 91 11.26 19.50 -0.76
CA ILE A 91 12.23 18.56 -1.32
C ILE A 91 12.10 18.75 -2.83
N THR A 92 13.08 19.40 -3.44
CA THR A 92 13.24 19.39 -4.90
C THR A 92 13.68 17.98 -5.27
N LEU A 93 12.79 17.23 -5.94
CA LEU A 93 13.15 15.94 -6.53
C LEU A 93 13.96 16.24 -7.79
N GLU A 94 15.18 15.72 -7.87
CA GLU A 94 16.05 15.79 -9.06
C GLU A 94 15.50 14.88 -10.18
N PRO A 95 15.88 15.12 -11.46
CA PRO A 95 15.21 14.54 -12.63
C PRO A 95 15.49 13.05 -12.93
N ASP A 96 16.06 12.28 -11.99
CA ASP A 96 16.55 10.92 -12.20
C ASP A 96 15.60 9.79 -11.71
N GLU A 97 14.34 10.09 -11.38
CA GLU A 97 13.31 9.12 -10.95
C GLU A 97 12.70 8.22 -12.07
N ALA A 98 13.30 8.15 -13.27
CA ALA A 98 12.58 7.73 -14.48
C ALA A 98 12.65 6.21 -14.82
N ASP A 99 13.76 5.50 -14.57
CA ASP A 99 13.99 4.25 -15.32
C ASP A 99 13.37 2.97 -14.71
N TRP A 100 13.27 2.86 -13.38
CA TRP A 100 12.73 1.64 -12.74
C TRP A 100 11.20 1.54 -12.86
N LEU A 101 10.52 2.69 -12.80
CA LEU A 101 9.07 2.78 -12.86
C LEU A 101 8.54 2.81 -14.31
N ASP A 102 9.38 3.05 -15.31
CA ASP A 102 9.10 2.76 -16.73
C ASP A 102 8.84 1.25 -16.97
N SER A 103 9.19 0.37 -16.03
CA SER A 103 8.76 -1.04 -16.06
C SER A 103 7.25 -1.21 -15.84
N ILE A 104 6.61 -0.33 -15.07
CA ILE A 104 5.16 -0.30 -14.84
C ILE A 104 4.45 0.17 -16.13
N ASP A 105 5.01 1.15 -16.83
CA ASP A 105 4.51 1.60 -18.14
C ASP A 105 4.63 0.46 -19.18
N ASN A 106 5.70 -0.34 -19.16
CA ASN A 106 5.79 -1.55 -19.98
C ASN A 106 4.78 -2.66 -19.58
N GLN A 107 4.41 -2.82 -18.31
CA GLN A 107 3.37 -3.79 -17.93
C GLN A 107 2.00 -3.45 -18.52
N GLN A 108 1.70 -2.14 -18.53
CA GLN A 108 0.49 -1.58 -19.08
C GLN A 108 0.52 -1.39 -20.61
N SER A 109 1.68 -1.42 -21.26
CA SER A 109 1.81 -1.22 -22.72
C SER A 109 2.33 -2.42 -23.51
N ILE A 110 2.80 -3.52 -22.89
CA ILE A 110 3.17 -4.73 -23.62
C ILE A 110 1.89 -5.36 -24.22
N GLU A 111 1.64 -5.05 -25.48
CA GLU A 111 0.90 -5.90 -26.40
C GLU A 111 1.84 -7.03 -26.83
N ARG A 112 1.54 -8.27 -26.46
CA ARG A 112 2.21 -9.41 -27.10
C ARG A 112 1.60 -9.58 -28.49
N GLU A 113 2.17 -8.92 -29.49
CA GLU A 113 1.91 -9.23 -30.89
C GLU A 113 2.09 -10.75 -31.11
N GLY A 114 1.04 -11.41 -31.58
CA GLY A 114 1.06 -12.85 -31.91
C GLY A 114 0.54 -13.82 -30.84
N SER A 115 0.03 -13.37 -29.70
CA SER A 115 -0.71 -14.27 -28.78
C SER A 115 -2.11 -14.58 -29.34
N SER A 116 -2.50 -15.86 -29.36
CA SER A 116 -3.89 -16.23 -29.65
C SER A 116 -4.78 -15.67 -28.55
N GLU A 117 -5.84 -14.96 -28.93
CA GLU A 117 -6.81 -14.42 -27.98
C GLU A 117 -7.33 -15.51 -27.02
N ALA A 118 -7.43 -15.18 -25.72
CA ALA A 118 -8.00 -16.08 -24.72
C ALA A 118 -9.44 -16.47 -25.12
N PRO A 119 -9.93 -17.68 -24.80
CA PRO A 119 -11.33 -18.01 -25.02
C PRO A 119 -12.22 -17.07 -24.21
N ILE A 120 -13.40 -16.73 -24.75
CA ILE A 120 -14.41 -15.99 -23.99
C ILE A 120 -14.86 -16.89 -22.83
N PRO A 121 -14.75 -16.44 -21.56
CA PRO A 121 -15.19 -17.24 -20.43
C PRO A 121 -16.70 -17.46 -20.47
N PRO A 122 -17.21 -18.59 -19.95
CA PRO A 122 -18.64 -18.85 -19.93
C PRO A 122 -19.39 -17.71 -19.25
N ASP A 123 -20.61 -17.44 -19.73
CA ASP A 123 -21.53 -16.56 -19.03
C ASP A 123 -22.21 -17.35 -17.91
N LEU A 124 -21.81 -17.07 -16.68
CA LEU A 124 -22.33 -17.75 -15.50
C LEU A 124 -23.56 -17.05 -14.91
N GLY A 125 -23.97 -15.90 -15.48
CA GLY A 125 -24.96 -15.02 -14.86
C GLY A 125 -24.54 -14.58 -13.46
N ARG A 126 -25.47 -14.69 -12.50
CA ARG A 126 -25.21 -14.43 -11.08
C ARG A 126 -24.92 -15.76 -10.38
N VAL A 127 -23.73 -15.89 -9.80
CA VAL A 127 -23.28 -17.07 -9.05
C VAL A 127 -23.11 -16.69 -7.60
N VAL A 128 -23.45 -17.58 -6.68
CA VAL A 128 -23.13 -17.42 -5.25
C VAL A 128 -22.03 -18.42 -4.94
N PRO A 129 -20.73 -18.05 -4.89
CA PRO A 129 -19.68 -19.02 -4.56
C PRO A 129 -19.85 -19.63 -3.15
N ALA A 130 -20.35 -18.85 -2.20
CA ALA A 130 -20.73 -19.27 -0.85
C ALA A 130 -21.73 -18.26 -0.25
N PRO A 131 -22.46 -18.59 0.83
CA PRO A 131 -23.31 -17.63 1.53
C PRO A 131 -22.60 -16.32 1.88
N GLY A 132 -23.24 -15.20 1.60
CA GLY A 132 -22.65 -13.86 1.79
C GLY A 132 -21.69 -13.41 0.68
N ILE A 133 -21.40 -14.27 -0.31
CA ILE A 133 -20.52 -13.97 -1.43
C ILE A 133 -21.28 -14.14 -2.75
N THR A 134 -21.34 -13.09 -3.57
CA THR A 134 -21.99 -13.13 -4.88
C THR A 134 -21.06 -12.66 -5.99
N TYR A 135 -20.93 -13.47 -7.04
CA TYR A 135 -20.27 -13.09 -8.29
C TYR A 135 -21.31 -12.73 -9.37
N TYR A 136 -21.03 -11.73 -10.19
CA TYR A 136 -21.74 -11.46 -11.42
C TYR A 136 -20.87 -10.70 -12.44
N ARG A 137 -21.23 -10.83 -13.72
CA ARG A 137 -20.66 -10.03 -14.82
C ARG A 137 -21.64 -8.95 -15.23
N THR A 138 -21.14 -7.75 -15.51
CA THR A 138 -21.93 -6.65 -16.07
C THR A 138 -21.17 -5.95 -17.19
N LYS A 139 -21.91 -5.24 -18.04
CA LYS A 139 -21.37 -4.51 -19.19
C LYS A 139 -21.72 -3.04 -19.06
N ARG A 140 -20.79 -2.16 -19.46
CA ARG A 140 -21.02 -0.73 -19.59
C ARG A 140 -20.57 -0.27 -20.96
N THR A 141 -21.46 0.44 -21.65
CA THR A 141 -21.07 1.21 -22.82
C THR A 141 -20.36 2.47 -22.33
N ILE A 142 -19.10 2.62 -22.70
CA ILE A 142 -18.28 3.80 -22.43
C ILE A 142 -17.79 4.38 -23.75
N ALA A 143 -17.15 5.55 -23.72
CA ALA A 143 -16.56 6.10 -24.94
C ALA A 143 -15.54 5.08 -25.50
N GLY A 144 -15.64 4.74 -26.78
CA GLY A 144 -14.75 3.78 -27.43
C GLY A 144 -15.22 2.33 -27.46
N GLY A 145 -16.26 1.93 -26.71
CA GLY A 145 -16.88 0.60 -26.84
C GLY A 145 -17.48 0.05 -25.55
N GLU A 146 -17.67 -1.27 -25.53
CA GLU A 146 -18.15 -1.99 -24.36
C GLU A 146 -16.99 -2.27 -23.38
N ALA A 147 -17.24 -2.08 -22.10
CA ALA A 147 -16.36 -2.51 -21.01
C ALA A 147 -17.06 -3.60 -20.18
N ILE A 148 -16.37 -4.72 -19.97
CA ILE A 148 -16.88 -5.90 -19.28
C ILE A 148 -16.30 -5.95 -17.87
N PHE A 149 -17.16 -5.82 -16.88
CA PHE A 149 -16.81 -5.84 -15.46
C PHE A 149 -17.21 -7.17 -14.84
N ASN A 150 -16.30 -7.72 -14.03
CA ASN A 150 -16.50 -8.91 -13.22
C ASN A 150 -16.48 -8.49 -11.76
N VAL A 151 -17.57 -8.71 -11.04
CA VAL A 151 -17.76 -8.21 -9.67
C VAL A 151 -17.98 -9.39 -8.74
N LEU A 152 -17.22 -9.43 -7.65
CA LEU A 152 -17.54 -10.25 -6.47
C LEU A 152 -17.88 -9.33 -5.32
N GLU A 153 -19.07 -9.53 -4.78
CA GLU A 153 -19.65 -8.83 -3.66
C GLU A 153 -19.53 -9.71 -2.41
N ILE A 154 -18.95 -9.18 -1.35
CA ILE A 154 -18.92 -9.79 -0.02
C ILE A 154 -19.74 -8.90 0.91
N ALA A 155 -20.88 -9.41 1.36
CA ALA A 155 -21.85 -8.63 2.12
C ALA A 155 -21.32 -8.14 3.48
N ASP A 156 -20.52 -8.98 4.15
CA ASP A 156 -19.89 -8.66 5.43
C ASP A 156 -18.54 -9.38 5.56
N VAL A 157 -17.43 -8.65 5.46
CA VAL A 157 -16.08 -9.20 5.63
C VAL A 157 -15.74 -9.59 7.07
N THR A 158 -16.60 -9.25 8.04
CA THR A 158 -16.48 -9.68 9.45
C THR A 158 -17.24 -10.96 9.75
N ASP A 159 -17.95 -11.54 8.76
CA ASP A 159 -18.54 -12.86 8.90
C ASP A 159 -17.43 -13.88 9.23
N PRO A 160 -17.48 -14.59 10.38
CA PRO A 160 -16.43 -15.51 10.80
C PRO A 160 -16.25 -16.71 9.87
N ARG A 161 -17.16 -16.90 8.91
CA ARG A 161 -17.08 -17.92 7.87
C ARG A 161 -16.22 -17.50 6.69
N ILE A 162 -16.02 -16.20 6.49
CA ILE A 162 -15.30 -15.61 5.36
C ILE A 162 -13.93 -15.13 5.86
N LYS A 163 -12.86 -15.53 5.17
CA LYS A 163 -11.51 -15.04 5.43
C LYS A 163 -10.90 -14.49 4.16
N LEU A 164 -10.39 -13.26 4.23
CA LEU A 164 -9.50 -12.71 3.22
C LEU A 164 -8.06 -13.10 3.53
N LYS A 165 -7.30 -13.47 2.49
CA LYS A 165 -5.90 -13.84 2.63
C LYS A 165 -5.08 -13.30 1.46
N VAL A 166 -4.05 -12.53 1.77
CA VAL A 166 -3.00 -12.19 0.80
C VAL A 166 -2.09 -13.39 0.66
N SER A 167 -1.79 -13.81 -0.56
CA SER A 167 -1.05 -15.04 -0.83
C SER A 167 0.26 -14.75 -1.54
N LEU A 168 1.37 -15.20 -0.93
CA LEU A 168 2.67 -15.26 -1.56
C LEU A 168 2.75 -16.39 -2.61
N PRO A 169 3.35 -16.15 -3.79
CA PRO A 169 3.52 -17.13 -4.85
C PRO A 169 4.47 -18.23 -4.37
N LYS A 170 4.07 -19.49 -4.53
CA LYS A 170 4.88 -20.66 -4.08
C LYS A 170 5.33 -20.59 -2.61
N GLY A 171 4.70 -19.75 -1.79
CA GLY A 171 5.03 -19.56 -0.37
C GLY A 171 6.20 -18.64 -0.06
N GLN A 172 6.74 -17.89 -1.04
CA GLN A 172 7.88 -16.98 -0.83
C GLN A 172 7.71 -15.66 -1.61
N VAL A 173 8.47 -14.62 -1.25
CA VAL A 173 8.42 -13.32 -1.94
C VAL A 173 8.93 -13.46 -3.37
N GLN A 174 10.10 -14.08 -3.56
CA GLN A 174 10.66 -14.22 -4.89
C GLN A 174 10.07 -15.42 -5.63
N ALA A 175 8.89 -15.23 -6.21
CA ALA A 175 8.30 -16.20 -7.12
C ALA A 175 7.21 -15.55 -7.97
N ASN A 176 6.77 -16.26 -9.00
CA ASN A 176 5.53 -15.98 -9.67
C ASN A 176 4.65 -17.22 -9.68
N GLU A 177 3.35 -17.04 -9.51
CA GLU A 177 2.34 -18.09 -9.50
C GLU A 177 1.06 -17.53 -10.15
N ARG A 178 0.31 -18.35 -10.90
CA ARG A 178 -0.98 -17.93 -11.46
C ARG A 178 -2.02 -17.78 -10.35
N VAL A 179 -3.00 -16.89 -10.50
CA VAL A 179 -4.10 -16.73 -9.53
C VAL A 179 -4.81 -18.08 -9.30
N THR A 180 -5.03 -18.85 -10.37
CA THR A 180 -5.60 -20.21 -10.27
C THR A 180 -4.71 -21.17 -9.47
N ASP A 181 -3.40 -21.11 -9.63
CA ASP A 181 -2.43 -21.91 -8.87
C ASP A 181 -2.40 -21.51 -7.39
N HIS A 182 -2.51 -20.21 -7.08
CA HIS A 182 -2.69 -19.73 -5.70
C HIS A 182 -3.95 -20.35 -5.06
N MET A 183 -5.07 -20.40 -5.78
CA MET A 183 -6.30 -21.03 -5.28
C MET A 183 -6.13 -22.53 -5.03
N ILE A 184 -5.39 -23.24 -5.89
CA ILE A 184 -5.13 -24.68 -5.74
C ILE A 184 -4.25 -24.93 -4.50
N ARG A 185 -3.13 -24.21 -4.39
CA ARG A 185 -2.16 -24.38 -3.30
C ARG A 185 -2.73 -24.00 -1.93
N ASN A 186 -3.59 -22.98 -1.85
CA ASN A 186 -4.24 -22.58 -0.60
C ASN A 186 -5.48 -23.42 -0.26
N GLY A 187 -5.85 -24.38 -1.11
CA GLY A 187 -6.80 -25.44 -0.80
C GLY A 187 -8.22 -25.22 -1.32
N PRO A 188 -9.09 -26.24 -1.18
CA PRO A 188 -10.45 -26.24 -1.74
C PRO A 188 -11.37 -25.17 -1.16
N ASN A 189 -11.04 -24.65 0.03
CA ASN A 189 -11.79 -23.61 0.72
C ASN A 189 -11.66 -22.22 0.08
N VAL A 190 -10.75 -22.03 -0.87
CA VAL A 190 -10.63 -20.78 -1.63
C VAL A 190 -11.73 -20.74 -2.70
N VAL A 191 -12.70 -19.84 -2.55
CA VAL A 191 -13.87 -19.74 -3.43
C VAL A 191 -13.75 -18.67 -4.51
N ALA A 192 -12.88 -17.69 -4.31
CA ALA A 192 -12.59 -16.64 -5.27
C ALA A 192 -11.17 -16.08 -5.07
N ALA A 193 -10.60 -15.52 -6.12
CA ALA A 193 -9.31 -14.86 -6.08
C ALA A 193 -9.17 -13.82 -7.20
N ILE A 194 -8.42 -12.75 -6.89
CA ILE A 194 -7.95 -11.76 -7.87
C ILE A 194 -6.43 -11.60 -7.78
N ASN A 195 -5.80 -11.08 -8.84
CA ASN A 195 -4.41 -10.66 -8.77
C ASN A 195 -4.21 -9.52 -7.75
N GLY A 196 -2.95 -9.29 -7.39
CA GLY A 196 -2.57 -8.36 -6.34
C GLY A 196 -1.76 -7.15 -6.83
N ASP A 197 -0.70 -6.87 -6.09
CA ASP A 197 0.15 -5.71 -6.21
C ASP A 197 1.00 -5.71 -7.49
N PHE A 198 1.52 -4.53 -7.83
CA PHE A 198 2.54 -4.34 -8.85
C PHE A 198 3.83 -5.07 -8.44
N TYR A 199 4.62 -5.50 -9.42
CA TYR A 199 5.81 -6.30 -9.17
C TYR A 199 6.84 -6.18 -10.28
N ASP A 200 8.09 -6.59 -10.04
CA ASP A 200 9.10 -6.67 -11.08
C ASP A 200 8.86 -7.92 -11.97
N ILE A 201 8.72 -7.73 -13.29
CA ILE A 201 8.52 -8.82 -14.27
C ILE A 201 9.83 -9.42 -14.84
N GLY A 202 10.98 -9.09 -14.26
CA GLY A 202 12.28 -9.65 -14.62
C GLY A 202 13.31 -8.64 -15.12
N LYS A 203 13.15 -7.34 -14.84
CA LYS A 203 14.18 -6.33 -15.12
C LYS A 203 15.31 -6.39 -14.09
N THR A 204 14.98 -6.60 -12.82
CA THR A 204 15.97 -6.73 -11.75
C THR A 204 15.89 -8.11 -11.11
N TYR A 205 14.76 -8.41 -10.48
CA TYR A 205 14.56 -9.63 -9.71
C TYR A 205 13.09 -10.00 -9.78
N GLY A 206 12.75 -10.81 -10.78
CA GLY A 206 11.36 -11.08 -11.15
C GLY A 206 10.54 -11.72 -10.04
N GLY A 207 9.26 -11.35 -9.97
CA GLY A 207 8.28 -11.92 -9.05
C GLY A 207 8.25 -11.28 -7.67
N VAL A 208 8.82 -10.08 -7.53
CA VAL A 208 8.89 -9.37 -6.26
C VAL A 208 8.00 -8.14 -6.30
N THR A 209 7.06 -8.03 -5.36
CA THR A 209 6.07 -6.95 -5.31
C THR A 209 6.73 -5.60 -5.08
N ILE A 210 6.10 -4.49 -5.47
CA ILE A 210 6.68 -3.15 -5.28
C ILE A 210 6.36 -2.65 -3.87
N ASN A 211 5.12 -2.82 -3.43
CA ASN A 211 4.60 -2.19 -2.25
C ASN A 211 4.53 -3.17 -1.07
N MET A 212 4.09 -2.65 0.08
CA MET A 212 4.00 -3.38 1.34
C MET A 212 3.11 -4.60 1.23
N GLN A 213 3.56 -5.69 1.86
CA GLN A 213 2.78 -6.91 1.99
C GLN A 213 2.83 -7.41 3.43
N MET A 214 1.65 -7.78 3.93
CA MET A 214 1.48 -8.52 5.18
C MET A 214 0.59 -9.73 4.94
N GLN A 215 1.01 -10.89 5.44
CA GLN A 215 0.26 -12.15 5.34
C GLN A 215 0.13 -12.77 6.72
N ASP A 216 -1.10 -12.99 7.18
CA ASP A 216 -1.40 -13.60 8.48
C ASP A 216 -0.64 -12.92 9.67
N GLY A 217 -0.51 -11.58 9.62
CA GLY A 217 0.17 -10.75 10.61
C GLY A 217 1.70 -10.74 10.51
N GLN A 218 2.29 -11.47 9.56
CA GLN A 218 3.71 -11.35 9.22
C GLN A 218 3.93 -10.13 8.33
N LEU A 219 4.81 -9.22 8.72
CA LEU A 219 5.31 -8.17 7.84
C LEU A 219 6.31 -8.79 6.86
N VAL A 220 5.86 -9.00 5.62
CA VAL A 220 6.64 -9.69 4.59
C VAL A 220 7.53 -8.73 3.82
N ARG A 221 7.07 -7.51 3.56
CA ARG A 221 7.80 -6.51 2.78
C ARG A 221 7.35 -5.11 3.19
N THR A 222 8.25 -4.13 3.15
CA THR A 222 7.93 -2.71 3.34
C THR A 222 7.53 -2.03 2.03
N ASN A 223 6.93 -0.85 2.15
CA ASN A 223 6.68 0.04 1.01
C ASN A 223 7.98 0.62 0.46
N GLU A 224 7.92 1.05 -0.80
CA GLU A 224 8.83 2.04 -1.34
C GLU A 224 8.16 3.40 -1.42
N GLY A 225 8.59 4.33 -0.58
CA GLY A 225 7.98 5.66 -0.50
C GLY A 225 6.53 5.62 0.01
N LEU A 226 5.77 6.64 -0.36
CA LEU A 226 4.36 6.80 0.04
C LEU A 226 3.46 6.06 -0.95
N ARG A 227 3.17 4.80 -0.67
CA ARG A 227 2.34 3.94 -1.52
C ARG A 227 1.10 3.44 -0.78
N PRO A 228 -0.09 3.56 -1.39
CA PRO A 228 -1.30 3.09 -0.74
C PRO A 228 -1.39 1.56 -0.76
N ALA A 229 -2.08 1.04 0.24
CA ALA A 229 -2.38 -0.38 0.38
C ALA A 229 -3.81 -0.57 0.87
N PHE A 230 -4.32 -1.78 0.67
CA PHE A 230 -5.51 -2.28 1.32
C PHE A 230 -5.08 -3.17 2.48
N GLY A 231 -5.74 -3.03 3.62
CA GLY A 231 -5.54 -3.87 4.78
C GLY A 231 -6.85 -4.39 5.38
N ILE A 232 -6.74 -5.46 6.16
CA ILE A 232 -7.82 -5.97 7.01
C ILE A 232 -7.31 -6.06 8.45
N GLY A 233 -7.94 -5.30 9.34
CA GLY A 233 -7.71 -5.35 10.78
C GLY A 233 -8.01 -6.73 11.38
N ARG A 234 -7.49 -7.02 12.57
CA ARG A 234 -7.83 -8.25 13.32
C ARG A 234 -9.33 -8.42 13.60
N ASP A 235 -10.07 -7.31 13.66
CA ASP A 235 -11.51 -7.25 13.84
C ASP A 235 -12.30 -7.40 12.52
N GLY A 236 -11.59 -7.60 11.40
CA GLY A 236 -12.17 -7.69 10.06
C GLY A 236 -12.44 -6.33 9.41
N THR A 237 -12.08 -5.21 10.05
CA THR A 237 -12.33 -3.88 9.50
C THR A 237 -11.42 -3.65 8.26
N PRO A 238 -11.99 -3.34 7.09
CA PRO A 238 -11.22 -2.97 5.91
C PRO A 238 -10.65 -1.55 6.06
N LEU A 239 -9.46 -1.35 5.50
CA LEU A 239 -8.83 -0.04 5.43
C LEU A 239 -8.10 0.15 4.11
N ILE A 240 -8.14 1.39 3.59
CA ILE A 240 -7.30 1.85 2.49
C ILE A 240 -6.59 3.11 2.95
N GLY A 241 -5.28 3.16 2.76
CA GLY A 241 -4.44 4.30 3.12
C GLY A 241 -2.99 4.02 2.81
N VAL A 242 -2.08 4.85 3.34
CA VAL A 242 -0.64 4.73 3.09
C VAL A 242 0.04 4.20 4.37
N PRO A 243 0.36 2.90 4.46
CA PRO A 243 1.12 2.39 5.59
C PRO A 243 2.57 2.83 5.52
N SER A 244 3.18 2.99 6.69
CA SER A 244 4.61 3.28 6.86
C SER A 244 5.20 2.33 7.91
N THR A 245 6.53 2.21 7.87
CA THR A 245 7.30 1.43 8.83
C THR A 245 8.50 2.23 9.30
N ASN A 246 8.88 2.05 10.56
CA ASN A 246 10.14 2.57 11.10
C ASN A 246 10.98 1.42 11.64
N GLY A 247 12.03 1.05 10.90
CA GLY A 247 12.92 -0.04 11.28
C GLY A 247 14.15 0.45 12.02
N SER A 248 14.61 -0.30 13.02
CA SER A 248 15.85 -0.02 13.72
C SER A 248 16.67 -1.29 13.96
N LEU A 249 17.99 -1.14 13.83
CA LEU A 249 19.01 -2.11 14.22
C LEU A 249 19.86 -1.49 15.31
N THR A 250 20.07 -2.20 16.42
CA THR A 250 20.92 -1.80 17.53
C THR A 250 22.01 -2.83 17.75
N ILE A 251 23.26 -2.36 17.84
CA ILE A 251 24.43 -3.17 18.17
C ILE A 251 25.21 -2.42 19.26
N GLY A 252 25.35 -3.02 20.45
CA GLY A 252 25.85 -2.33 21.63
C GLY A 252 25.01 -1.10 21.97
N ASN A 253 25.63 0.07 22.05
CA ASN A 253 24.96 1.35 22.36
C ASN A 253 24.60 2.17 21.11
N GLN A 254 24.81 1.62 19.90
CA GLN A 254 24.56 2.34 18.65
C GLN A 254 23.31 1.80 17.97
N SER A 255 22.50 2.70 17.41
CA SER A 255 21.30 2.34 16.65
C SER A 255 21.29 3.03 15.29
N VAL A 256 20.93 2.28 14.24
CA VAL A 256 20.79 2.76 12.86
C VAL A 256 19.43 2.32 12.29
N PRO A 257 18.89 3.04 11.29
CA PRO A 257 17.63 2.66 10.67
C PRO A 257 17.77 1.40 9.81
N ILE A 258 16.75 0.54 9.85
CA ILE A 258 16.48 -0.46 8.81
C ILE A 258 15.45 0.17 7.87
N TYR A 259 15.83 0.36 6.61
CA TYR A 259 14.98 1.08 5.67
C TYR A 259 13.94 0.16 5.03
N HIS A 260 14.32 -1.08 4.74
CA HIS A 260 13.41 -2.01 4.06
C HIS A 260 13.54 -3.46 4.51
N ILE A 261 12.47 -4.22 4.28
CA ILE A 261 12.41 -5.67 4.48
C ILE A 261 12.24 -6.36 3.14
N ASN A 262 13.05 -7.39 2.88
CA ASN A 262 12.94 -8.25 1.69
C ASN A 262 12.88 -7.45 0.38
N TYR A 263 13.66 -6.37 0.30
CA TYR A 263 13.61 -5.39 -0.77
C TYR A 263 15.02 -5.21 -1.37
N GLY A 264 15.15 -5.43 -2.67
CA GLY A 264 16.38 -5.25 -3.41
C GLY A 264 16.69 -3.83 -3.82
N PRO A 265 17.97 -3.47 -4.04
CA PRO A 265 18.33 -2.16 -4.56
C PRO A 265 17.88 -1.91 -6.01
N GLY A 266 17.28 -2.89 -6.71
CA GLY A 266 16.64 -2.69 -8.02
C GLY A 266 17.55 -1.99 -9.04
N GLU A 267 16.97 -1.09 -9.85
CA GLU A 267 17.69 -0.22 -10.80
C GLU A 267 18.14 1.11 -10.16
N ASP A 268 17.51 1.58 -9.07
CA ASP A 268 17.82 2.85 -8.36
C ASP A 268 19.09 2.80 -7.50
N ARG A 269 20.10 2.08 -7.97
CA ARG A 269 21.33 1.75 -7.23
C ARG A 269 22.15 2.98 -6.83
N ALA A 270 22.01 4.08 -7.57
CA ALA A 270 22.67 5.35 -7.32
C ALA A 270 22.02 6.18 -6.19
N LEU A 271 20.71 6.04 -5.99
CA LEU A 271 19.96 6.72 -4.93
C LEU A 271 20.09 6.00 -3.58
N ARG A 272 20.44 4.71 -3.62
CA ARG A 272 20.44 3.79 -2.47
C ARG A 272 21.83 3.59 -1.86
N ARG A 273 22.60 4.68 -1.72
CA ARG A 273 24.02 4.65 -1.30
C ARG A 273 24.21 4.24 0.16
N ASP A 274 23.35 4.76 1.04
CA ASP A 274 23.40 4.55 2.49
C ASP A 274 22.13 3.83 2.96
N TRP A 275 22.11 2.50 2.83
CA TRP A 275 20.89 1.72 3.06
C TRP A 275 21.22 0.40 3.75
N LEU A 276 20.46 0.07 4.81
CA LEU A 276 20.34 -1.24 5.43
C LEU A 276 19.01 -1.97 5.13
N VAL A 277 19.08 -3.17 4.57
CA VAL A 277 17.94 -4.08 4.30
C VAL A 277 17.94 -5.26 5.27
N LEU A 278 16.77 -5.63 5.77
CA LEU A 278 16.54 -6.87 6.51
C LEU A 278 15.94 -7.94 5.60
N TRP A 279 16.63 -9.05 5.43
CA TRP A 279 16.16 -10.23 4.70
C TRP A 279 15.68 -11.30 5.67
N THR A 280 14.51 -11.83 5.41
CA THR A 280 13.86 -12.88 6.20
C THR A 280 13.68 -14.15 5.35
N PRO A 281 13.51 -15.33 5.94
CA PRO A 281 13.37 -16.59 5.21
C PRO A 281 12.17 -16.64 4.25
N THR A 282 11.17 -15.79 4.48
CA THR A 282 9.99 -15.66 3.61
C THR A 282 10.33 -15.03 2.27
N PHE A 283 11.49 -14.36 2.14
CA PHE A 283 11.94 -13.88 0.85
C PHE A 283 12.16 -15.02 -0.15
N GLY A 284 12.83 -16.07 0.32
CA GLY A 284 13.37 -17.18 -0.46
C GLY A 284 14.59 -17.76 0.25
N PRO A 285 15.24 -18.80 -0.31
CA PRO A 285 16.39 -19.46 0.32
C PRO A 285 17.64 -18.59 0.38
N ASN A 286 17.74 -17.57 -0.48
CA ASN A 286 18.90 -16.70 -0.60
C ASN A 286 18.45 -15.24 -0.72
N THR A 287 19.29 -14.31 -0.29
CA THR A 287 19.16 -12.89 -0.65
C THR A 287 19.30 -12.73 -2.16
N GLU A 288 19.04 -11.53 -2.68
CA GLU A 288 19.23 -11.26 -4.10
C GLU A 288 20.63 -11.57 -4.59
N SER A 289 20.73 -12.03 -5.84
CA SER A 289 21.96 -12.52 -6.45
C SER A 289 22.99 -11.44 -6.76
N TRP A 290 22.58 -10.17 -6.66
CA TRP A 290 23.43 -9.04 -6.95
C TRP A 290 24.53 -8.88 -5.89
N THR A 291 25.75 -8.71 -6.35
CA THR A 291 26.93 -8.44 -5.52
C THR A 291 27.34 -6.97 -5.64
N ASP A 292 27.80 -6.39 -4.54
CA ASP A 292 28.36 -5.03 -4.51
C ASP A 292 29.60 -5.04 -3.64
N PRO A 293 30.81 -4.84 -4.19
CA PRO A 293 32.05 -4.81 -3.44
C PRO A 293 32.06 -3.83 -2.25
N ALA A 294 31.19 -2.81 -2.27
CA ALA A 294 31.05 -1.84 -1.19
C ALA A 294 30.01 -2.24 -0.12
N ALA A 295 29.27 -3.34 -0.32
CA ALA A 295 28.25 -3.81 0.60
C ALA A 295 28.79 -4.85 1.61
N VAL A 296 28.14 -4.91 2.77
CA VAL A 296 28.40 -5.90 3.82
C VAL A 296 27.10 -6.59 4.16
N ALA A 297 27.10 -7.92 4.18
CA ALA A 297 26.02 -8.73 4.72
C ALA A 297 26.42 -9.38 6.04
N VAL A 298 25.47 -9.46 6.97
CA VAL A 298 25.62 -10.09 8.27
C VAL A 298 24.53 -11.13 8.44
N VAL A 299 24.92 -12.39 8.67
CA VAL A 299 24.01 -13.49 8.99
C VAL A 299 23.80 -13.53 10.49
N VAL A 300 22.54 -13.52 10.92
CA VAL A 300 22.14 -13.51 12.34
C VAL A 300 21.32 -14.75 12.63
N ARG A 301 21.69 -15.47 13.69
CA ARG A 301 21.02 -16.68 14.17
C ARG A 301 20.71 -16.60 15.66
N GLY A 302 20.03 -17.63 16.17
CA GLY A 302 19.72 -17.75 17.59
C GLY A 302 18.76 -16.66 18.05
N LEU A 303 17.76 -16.36 17.22
CA LEU A 303 16.80 -15.31 17.53
C LEU A 303 16.02 -15.67 18.81
N GLY A 304 16.07 -14.77 19.80
CA GLY A 304 15.33 -14.94 21.07
C GLY A 304 13.81 -14.92 20.91
N THR A 305 13.33 -14.31 19.81
CA THR A 305 11.92 -14.35 19.39
C THR A 305 11.84 -15.11 18.06
N PRO A 306 10.99 -16.13 17.93
CA PRO A 306 10.87 -16.88 16.69
C PRO A 306 10.25 -16.02 15.57
N LEU A 307 10.70 -16.27 14.34
CA LEU A 307 10.04 -15.78 13.12
C LEU A 307 8.65 -16.43 12.96
N PRO A 308 7.71 -15.82 12.23
CA PRO A 308 7.87 -14.71 11.27
C PRO A 308 8.10 -13.33 11.90
N LEU A 309 8.58 -12.39 11.08
CA LEU A 309 8.74 -10.98 11.44
C LEU A 309 7.36 -10.34 11.66
N LYS A 310 7.12 -9.79 12.85
CA LYS A 310 5.88 -9.12 13.23
C LYS A 310 6.15 -7.65 13.55
N PRO A 311 5.24 -6.72 13.19
CA PRO A 311 5.35 -5.32 13.57
C PRO A 311 5.43 -5.15 15.08
N ASN A 312 6.17 -4.12 15.53
CA ASN A 312 6.29 -3.71 16.93
C ASN A 312 6.89 -4.77 17.88
N VAL A 313 7.45 -5.86 17.35
CA VAL A 313 8.14 -6.92 18.13
C VAL A 313 9.65 -6.76 17.99
N SER A 314 10.36 -6.85 19.11
CA SER A 314 11.82 -6.85 19.13
C SER A 314 12.38 -8.26 18.97
N TYR A 315 13.41 -8.36 18.15
CA TYR A 315 14.17 -9.58 17.89
C TYR A 315 15.61 -9.35 18.30
N THR A 316 16.20 -10.30 19.01
CA THR A 316 17.60 -10.27 19.41
C THR A 316 18.27 -11.53 18.91
N GLY A 317 19.46 -11.42 18.33
CA GLY A 317 20.20 -12.57 17.82
C GLY A 317 21.70 -12.34 17.85
N THR A 318 22.44 -13.38 17.49
CA THR A 318 23.90 -13.39 17.47
C THR A 318 24.41 -13.41 16.03
N VAL A 319 25.42 -12.59 15.75
CA VAL A 319 26.10 -12.58 14.46
C VAL A 319 26.87 -13.89 14.28
N GLU A 320 26.50 -14.66 13.26
CA GLU A 320 27.18 -15.90 12.89
C GLU A 320 28.27 -15.63 11.85
N GLN A 321 27.97 -14.78 10.87
CA GLN A 321 28.84 -14.54 9.72
C GLN A 321 28.77 -13.08 9.29
N LEU A 322 29.90 -12.55 8.83
CA LEU A 322 30.01 -11.28 8.11
C LEU A 322 30.63 -11.55 6.74
N VAL A 323 30.06 -10.98 5.68
CA VAL A 323 30.47 -11.19 4.29
C VAL A 323 30.58 -9.85 3.57
N GLU A 324 31.76 -9.54 3.07
CA GLU A 324 32.00 -8.39 2.18
C GLU A 324 31.53 -8.72 0.75
N GLY A 325 31.01 -7.75 0.03
CA GLY A 325 30.68 -7.95 -1.38
C GLY A 325 29.42 -8.78 -1.65
N ALA A 326 28.65 -9.09 -0.61
CA ALA A 326 27.74 -10.22 -0.62
C ALA A 326 26.56 -10.04 -1.58
N GLY A 327 26.29 -11.11 -2.31
CA GLY A 327 25.09 -11.36 -3.09
C GLY A 327 24.78 -12.85 -3.02
N ASN A 328 23.54 -13.23 -3.28
CA ASN A 328 23.06 -14.61 -3.25
C ASN A 328 23.34 -15.33 -1.90
N LEU A 329 23.36 -14.62 -0.79
CA LEU A 329 23.73 -15.19 0.50
C LEU A 329 22.57 -16.03 1.06
N ALA A 330 22.86 -17.21 1.59
CA ALA A 330 21.84 -18.07 2.18
C ALA A 330 21.15 -17.38 3.36
N ILE A 331 19.81 -17.41 3.39
CA ILE A 331 19.02 -16.89 4.50
C ILE A 331 18.69 -18.07 5.43
N PRO A 332 19.15 -18.06 6.69
CA PRO A 332 18.89 -19.15 7.62
C PRO A 332 17.41 -19.21 8.01
N LEU A 333 16.79 -20.40 8.01
CA LEU A 333 15.36 -20.58 8.33
C LEU A 333 14.96 -20.06 9.72
N ASP A 334 15.89 -20.08 10.66
CA ASP A 334 15.78 -19.65 12.06
C ASP A 334 16.44 -18.28 12.33
N GLY A 335 16.75 -17.54 11.28
CA GLY A 335 17.49 -16.28 11.37
C GLY A 335 17.20 -15.30 10.25
N VAL A 336 18.05 -14.29 10.13
CA VAL A 336 17.91 -13.20 9.15
C VAL A 336 19.26 -12.82 8.57
N VAL A 337 19.24 -12.08 7.46
CA VAL A 337 20.42 -11.42 6.90
C VAL A 337 20.21 -9.91 6.93
N LEU A 338 21.16 -9.17 7.46
CA LEU A 338 21.22 -7.70 7.38
C LEU A 338 22.20 -7.33 6.28
N HIS A 339 21.75 -6.57 5.28
CA HIS A 339 22.58 -6.17 4.14
C HIS A 339 22.70 -4.64 4.08
N GLY A 340 23.91 -4.13 4.32
CA GLY A 340 24.21 -2.70 4.38
C GLY A 340 25.06 -2.22 3.20
N ARG A 341 24.81 -1.00 2.73
CA ARG A 341 25.61 -0.26 1.76
C ARG A 341 26.09 1.08 2.33
N GLY A 342 27.18 1.60 1.78
CA GLY A 342 27.74 2.90 2.18
C GLY A 342 28.02 2.96 3.67
N THR A 343 27.56 4.01 4.33
CA THR A 343 27.69 4.21 5.79
C THR A 343 27.06 3.08 6.61
N MET A 344 26.04 2.38 6.09
CA MET A 344 25.46 1.21 6.75
C MET A 344 26.37 -0.02 6.64
N ALA A 345 27.08 -0.20 5.52
CA ALA A 345 28.11 -1.23 5.40
C ALA A 345 29.25 -0.97 6.41
N ASP A 346 29.70 0.29 6.51
CA ASP A 346 30.72 0.70 7.48
C ASP A 346 30.27 0.53 8.93
N PHE A 347 28.98 0.73 9.20
CA PHE A 347 28.40 0.45 10.51
C PHE A 347 28.43 -1.05 10.83
N LEU A 348 27.98 -1.91 9.91
CA LEU A 348 28.01 -3.36 10.11
C LEU A 348 29.45 -3.88 10.28
N ARG A 349 30.38 -3.45 9.43
CA ARG A 349 31.80 -3.86 9.50
C ARG A 349 32.45 -3.54 10.84
N ARG A 350 32.12 -2.39 11.43
CA ARG A 350 32.72 -1.94 12.70
C ARG A 350 32.08 -2.58 13.93
N ASN A 351 30.78 -2.87 13.88
CA ASN A 351 30.02 -3.24 15.07
C ASN A 351 29.55 -4.70 15.10
N ALA A 352 29.27 -5.31 13.94
CA ALA A 352 28.72 -6.66 13.83
C ALA A 352 29.82 -7.73 13.75
N THR A 353 30.69 -7.80 14.76
CA THR A 353 31.70 -8.86 14.85
C THR A 353 31.04 -10.23 15.10
N ILE A 354 31.66 -11.32 14.63
CA ILE A 354 31.15 -12.67 14.89
C ILE A 354 31.02 -12.90 16.40
N GLY A 355 29.86 -13.41 16.83
CA GLY A 355 29.51 -13.60 18.24
C GLY A 355 28.90 -12.36 18.92
N SER A 356 28.89 -11.19 18.27
CA SER A 356 28.19 -10.02 18.79
C SER A 356 26.68 -10.24 18.82
N VAL A 357 26.03 -9.70 19.85
CA VAL A 357 24.58 -9.69 19.97
C VAL A 357 24.06 -8.38 19.38
N LEU A 358 23.02 -8.49 18.57
CA LEU A 358 22.29 -7.34 18.02
C LEU A 358 20.80 -7.51 18.28
N SER A 359 20.07 -6.39 18.26
CA SER A 359 18.62 -6.39 18.29
C SER A 359 18.05 -5.56 17.15
N PHE A 360 16.94 -5.99 16.57
CA PHE A 360 16.21 -5.22 15.57
C PHE A 360 14.72 -5.22 15.85
N LYS A 361 14.05 -4.18 15.38
CA LYS A 361 12.60 -3.98 15.48
C LYS A 361 12.12 -3.26 14.23
N VAL A 362 10.94 -3.62 13.74
CA VAL A 362 10.25 -2.83 12.72
C VAL A 362 8.91 -2.41 13.27
N GLU A 363 8.73 -1.10 13.38
CA GLU A 363 7.56 -0.48 13.96
C GLU A 363 6.54 -0.11 12.88
N MET A 364 5.27 -0.18 13.25
CA MET A 364 4.15 0.30 12.44
C MET A 364 3.16 0.99 13.38
N ASP A 365 2.51 2.03 12.87
CA ASP A 365 1.47 2.73 13.59
C ASP A 365 0.11 2.04 13.43
N GLU A 366 -0.80 2.26 14.38
CA GLU A 366 -2.21 1.87 14.20
C GLU A 366 -2.88 2.77 13.14
N PRO A 367 -3.86 2.26 12.38
CA PRO A 367 -4.45 0.91 12.46
C PRO A 367 -3.64 -0.20 11.76
N TRP A 368 -2.51 0.11 11.13
CA TRP A 368 -1.78 -0.88 10.32
C TRP A 368 -1.07 -1.95 11.15
N ALA A 369 -0.61 -1.61 12.36
CA ALA A 369 0.01 -2.57 13.27
C ALA A 369 -0.94 -3.72 13.70
N SER A 370 -2.25 -3.47 13.71
CA SER A 370 -3.27 -4.46 14.01
C SER A 370 -3.82 -5.17 12.78
N ALA A 371 -3.35 -4.84 11.56
CA ALA A 371 -3.72 -5.58 10.36
C ALA A 371 -3.23 -7.03 10.42
N THR A 372 -3.97 -7.93 9.76
CA THR A 372 -3.56 -9.32 9.53
C THR A 372 -3.20 -9.57 8.07
N GLN A 373 -3.74 -8.77 7.17
CA GLN A 373 -3.50 -8.81 5.74
C GLN A 373 -3.21 -7.38 5.27
N ILE A 374 -2.19 -7.20 4.45
CA ILE A 374 -1.92 -5.97 3.71
C ILE A 374 -1.50 -6.37 2.31
N ILE A 375 -2.13 -5.76 1.31
CA ILE A 375 -1.75 -5.87 -0.10
C ILE A 375 -1.61 -4.47 -0.68
N GLY A 376 -0.48 -4.21 -1.29
CA GLY A 376 -0.21 -2.94 -1.94
C GLY A 376 -1.03 -2.72 -3.22
N GLY A 377 -1.09 -1.46 -3.64
CA GLY A 377 -1.66 -1.03 -4.91
C GLY A 377 -1.05 0.30 -5.34
N CYS A 378 -1.69 0.99 -6.28
CA CYS A 378 -1.19 2.26 -6.80
C CYS A 378 -2.11 3.43 -6.46
N ASN A 379 -3.34 3.40 -6.95
CA ASN A 379 -4.20 4.57 -6.97
C ASN A 379 -5.37 4.37 -6.04
N ARG A 380 -5.52 5.27 -5.07
CA ARG A 380 -6.78 5.39 -4.33
C ARG A 380 -7.80 5.99 -5.29
N LEU A 381 -8.70 5.17 -5.82
CA LEU A 381 -9.72 5.56 -6.80
C LEU A 381 -10.85 6.36 -6.12
N LEU A 382 -11.21 5.96 -4.90
CA LEU A 382 -12.22 6.62 -4.08
C LEU A 382 -11.67 6.86 -2.67
N VAL A 383 -11.87 8.08 -2.16
CA VAL A 383 -11.62 8.45 -0.76
C VAL A 383 -12.85 9.17 -0.25
N ASP A 384 -13.55 8.57 0.71
CA ASP A 384 -14.74 9.17 1.32
C ASP A 384 -15.80 9.62 0.29
N TRP A 385 -16.17 8.72 -0.63
CA TRP A 385 -17.11 8.94 -1.74
C TRP A 385 -16.60 9.86 -2.85
N VAL A 386 -15.40 10.42 -2.73
CA VAL A 386 -14.82 11.33 -3.72
C VAL A 386 -13.92 10.53 -4.67
N ILE A 387 -14.20 10.67 -5.97
CA ILE A 387 -13.29 10.21 -7.03
C ILE A 387 -12.02 11.03 -6.97
N VAL A 388 -10.89 10.36 -6.71
CA VAL A 388 -9.57 10.98 -6.82
C VAL A 388 -9.20 11.02 -8.29
N LYS A 389 -8.90 12.21 -8.80
CA LYS A 389 -8.54 12.35 -10.21
C LYS A 389 -7.21 11.68 -10.49
N ALA A 390 -7.13 10.99 -11.63
CA ALA A 390 -5.91 10.27 -12.03
C ALA A 390 -4.63 11.12 -11.89
N ALA A 391 -4.67 12.40 -12.27
CA ALA A 391 -3.55 13.35 -12.16
C ALA A 391 -3.08 13.64 -10.72
N GLU A 392 -3.92 13.36 -9.72
CA GLU A 392 -3.70 13.61 -8.30
C GLU A 392 -3.31 12.33 -7.55
N THR A 393 -3.20 11.20 -8.25
CA THR A 393 -2.88 9.91 -7.64
C THR A 393 -1.38 9.70 -7.44
N ASP A 394 -1.03 8.87 -6.46
CA ASP A 394 0.35 8.52 -6.11
C ASP A 394 1.11 7.83 -7.29
N CYS A 395 0.39 7.39 -8.33
CA CYS A 395 0.94 6.80 -9.56
C CYS A 395 0.54 7.54 -10.84
N ALA A 396 0.05 8.78 -10.75
CA ALA A 396 -0.44 9.59 -11.87
C ALA A 396 0.51 9.64 -13.08
N LYS A 397 1.83 9.63 -12.83
CA LYS A 397 2.87 9.68 -13.86
C LYS A 397 2.97 8.42 -14.73
N TYR A 398 2.37 7.30 -14.30
CA TYR A 398 2.47 5.96 -14.91
C TYR A 398 1.20 5.53 -15.65
N GLU A 399 0.27 6.44 -15.88
CA GLU A 399 -1.04 6.13 -16.44
C GLU A 399 -1.35 7.02 -17.62
N ARG A 400 -0.51 6.93 -18.65
CA ARG A 400 -0.65 7.68 -19.90
C ARG A 400 -1.65 7.05 -20.88
N ASP A 401 -2.11 5.83 -20.62
CA ASP A 401 -2.95 5.05 -21.54
C ASP A 401 -4.47 5.31 -21.32
N PRO A 402 -5.30 5.41 -22.38
CA PRO A 402 -6.64 5.96 -22.25
C PRO A 402 -7.65 4.96 -21.66
N ARG A 403 -7.43 3.63 -21.76
CA ARG A 403 -8.23 2.55 -21.12
C ARG A 403 -7.47 1.22 -21.07
N LEU A 404 -7.50 0.55 -19.93
CA LEU A 404 -6.77 -0.70 -19.70
C LEU A 404 -7.62 -1.75 -18.98
N PRO A 405 -7.22 -3.04 -19.01
CA PRO A 405 -7.68 -4.02 -18.03
C PRO A 405 -7.24 -3.55 -16.64
N ARG A 406 -8.13 -3.63 -15.65
CA ARG A 406 -7.84 -3.18 -14.27
C ARG A 406 -8.42 -4.14 -13.24
N THR A 407 -7.83 -4.13 -12.06
CA THR A 407 -8.28 -4.82 -10.87
C THR A 407 -8.38 -3.82 -9.71
N ALA A 408 -9.44 -3.89 -8.90
CA ALA A 408 -9.60 -3.05 -7.73
C ALA A 408 -10.23 -3.79 -6.55
N ILE A 409 -9.91 -3.28 -5.36
CA ILE A 409 -10.61 -3.58 -4.11
C ILE A 409 -11.38 -2.33 -3.70
N ALA A 410 -12.65 -2.46 -3.36
CA ALA A 410 -13.48 -1.35 -2.91
C ALA A 410 -14.36 -1.76 -1.72
N PHE A 411 -14.76 -0.81 -0.87
CA PHE A 411 -15.63 -1.10 0.27
C PHE A 411 -16.46 0.11 0.74
N GLU A 412 -17.53 -0.20 1.46
CA GLU A 412 -18.25 0.73 2.35
C GLU A 412 -18.66 -0.01 3.63
N GLY A 413 -18.23 0.51 4.78
CA GLY A 413 -18.35 -0.21 6.05
C GLY A 413 -17.69 -1.60 6.00
N LYS A 414 -18.50 -2.65 6.12
CA LYS A 414 -18.05 -4.07 6.06
C LYS A 414 -18.35 -4.75 4.72
N HIS A 415 -19.00 -4.03 3.82
CA HIS A 415 -19.34 -4.52 2.50
C HIS A 415 -18.15 -4.31 1.56
N LEU A 416 -17.70 -5.35 0.88
CA LEU A 416 -16.49 -5.32 0.05
C LEU A 416 -16.79 -5.81 -1.36
N TRP A 417 -16.20 -5.13 -2.34
CA TRP A 417 -16.19 -5.53 -3.73
C TRP A 417 -14.77 -5.82 -4.20
N LEU A 418 -14.61 -6.96 -4.86
CA LEU A 418 -13.46 -7.27 -5.70
C LEU A 418 -13.91 -7.13 -7.14
N VAL A 419 -13.22 -6.29 -7.93
CA VAL A 419 -13.69 -5.96 -9.27
C VAL A 419 -12.54 -6.04 -10.26
N THR A 420 -12.80 -6.67 -11.40
CA THR A 420 -11.95 -6.54 -12.59
C THR A 420 -12.72 -5.97 -13.76
N VAL A 421 -12.02 -5.27 -14.65
CA VAL A 421 -12.52 -4.90 -15.98
C VAL A 421 -11.59 -5.49 -17.02
N ASP A 422 -12.14 -6.22 -17.98
CA ASP A 422 -11.38 -6.76 -19.11
C ASP A 422 -10.97 -5.61 -20.06
N GLY A 423 -9.89 -5.75 -20.81
CA GLY A 423 -9.42 -4.70 -21.73
C GLY A 423 -8.46 -5.21 -22.81
N ARG A 424 -8.01 -4.31 -23.67
CA ARG A 424 -7.19 -4.60 -24.87
C ARG A 424 -7.83 -5.60 -25.83
N GLN A 425 -9.15 -5.68 -25.84
CA GLN A 425 -9.91 -6.64 -26.64
C GLN A 425 -11.03 -5.88 -27.36
N PRO A 426 -10.74 -5.11 -28.43
CA PRO A 426 -11.67 -4.10 -28.97
C PRO A 426 -13.07 -4.62 -29.35
N LYS A 427 -13.21 -5.91 -29.67
CA LYS A 427 -14.48 -6.56 -30.02
C LYS A 427 -15.24 -7.14 -28.82
N TYR A 428 -14.65 -7.12 -27.62
CA TYR A 428 -15.19 -7.74 -26.41
C TYR A 428 -15.21 -6.79 -25.22
N SER A 429 -14.05 -6.22 -24.86
CA SER A 429 -13.91 -5.24 -23.78
C SER A 429 -12.78 -4.25 -24.07
N VAL A 430 -13.09 -2.95 -24.04
CA VAL A 430 -12.12 -1.88 -24.30
C VAL A 430 -11.31 -1.47 -23.07
N GLY A 431 -11.64 -1.96 -21.88
CA GLY A 431 -11.01 -1.55 -20.62
C GLY A 431 -11.68 -0.32 -20.01
N ALA A 432 -11.04 0.26 -19.01
CA ALA A 432 -11.44 1.53 -18.41
C ALA A 432 -10.20 2.38 -18.07
N ASN A 433 -10.33 3.70 -18.05
CA ASN A 433 -9.39 4.53 -17.28
C ASN A 433 -9.79 4.57 -15.81
N ASN A 434 -8.96 5.20 -14.97
CA ASN A 434 -9.23 5.30 -13.54
C ASN A 434 -10.50 6.07 -13.21
N ASP A 435 -10.78 7.17 -13.90
CA ASP A 435 -11.98 7.97 -13.63
C ASP A 435 -13.25 7.15 -13.95
N GLU A 436 -13.28 6.44 -15.07
CA GLU A 436 -14.36 5.52 -15.46
C GLU A 436 -14.49 4.35 -14.48
N PHE A 437 -13.36 3.79 -14.04
CA PHE A 437 -13.38 2.67 -13.11
C PHE A 437 -13.82 3.11 -11.71
N ALA A 438 -13.35 4.26 -11.24
CA ALA A 438 -13.76 4.88 -9.97
C ALA A 438 -15.26 5.23 -10.00
N GLN A 439 -15.76 5.76 -11.11
CA GLN A 439 -17.18 6.03 -11.31
C GLN A 439 -18.01 4.75 -11.21
N PHE A 440 -17.56 3.66 -11.84
CA PHE A 440 -18.24 2.36 -11.71
C PHE A 440 -18.25 1.85 -10.26
N LEU A 441 -17.13 1.95 -9.54
CA LEU A 441 -17.04 1.53 -8.12
C LEU A 441 -17.93 2.41 -7.22
N LEU A 442 -18.03 3.70 -7.51
CA LEU A 442 -18.93 4.62 -6.80
C LEU A 442 -20.40 4.24 -7.04
N GLU A 443 -20.77 3.88 -8.26
CA GLU A 443 -22.11 3.39 -8.60
C GLU A 443 -22.47 2.06 -7.91
N LEU A 444 -21.47 1.20 -7.62
CA LEU A 444 -21.68 0.02 -6.78
C LEU A 444 -21.97 0.36 -5.32
N GLY A 445 -21.74 1.61 -4.90
CA GLY A 445 -21.91 2.07 -3.52
C GLY A 445 -20.63 2.02 -2.68
N ALA A 446 -19.46 1.90 -3.32
CA ALA A 446 -18.20 1.97 -2.59
C ALA A 446 -17.87 3.40 -2.15
N ARG A 447 -17.38 3.54 -0.91
CA ARG A 447 -16.87 4.79 -0.36
C ARG A 447 -15.36 4.92 -0.55
N HIS A 448 -14.66 3.80 -0.45
CA HIS A 448 -13.20 3.72 -0.60
C HIS A 448 -12.85 2.69 -1.66
N ALA A 449 -11.82 2.97 -2.47
CA ALA A 449 -11.37 2.04 -3.49
C ALA A 449 -9.87 2.20 -3.79
N LEU A 450 -9.20 1.08 -4.03
CA LEU A 450 -7.80 0.99 -4.37
C LEU A 450 -7.63 0.19 -5.68
N ASN A 451 -6.93 0.79 -6.63
CA ASN A 451 -6.48 0.12 -7.84
C ASN A 451 -5.25 -0.75 -7.56
N LEU A 452 -5.32 -2.00 -8.01
CA LEU A 452 -4.25 -2.99 -7.98
C LEU A 452 -3.52 -3.07 -9.34
N ASP A 453 -2.61 -4.04 -9.50
CA ASP A 453 -1.98 -4.26 -10.79
C ASP A 453 -3.02 -4.63 -11.87
N GLY A 454 -2.81 -4.11 -13.07
CA GLY A 454 -3.74 -4.19 -14.19
C GLY A 454 -3.14 -4.88 -15.41
N GLY A 455 -3.59 -4.51 -16.61
CA GLY A 455 -3.08 -5.07 -17.85
C GLY A 455 -3.20 -6.59 -17.90
N GLY A 456 -2.17 -7.27 -18.41
CA GLY A 456 -2.12 -8.74 -18.48
C GLY A 456 -2.10 -9.47 -17.15
N SER A 457 -1.88 -8.77 -16.03
CA SER A 457 -2.00 -9.34 -14.68
C SER A 457 -3.45 -9.49 -14.24
N THR A 458 -4.37 -8.69 -14.82
CA THR A 458 -5.80 -8.68 -14.48
C THR A 458 -6.40 -10.07 -14.63
N THR A 459 -6.63 -10.72 -13.49
CA THR A 459 -7.18 -12.07 -13.43
C THR A 459 -8.16 -12.18 -12.29
N PHE A 460 -9.34 -12.72 -12.58
CA PHE A 460 -10.38 -13.08 -11.62
C PHE A 460 -10.70 -14.56 -11.81
N ALA A 461 -10.52 -15.36 -10.77
CA ALA A 461 -11.00 -16.73 -10.74
C ALA A 461 -12.01 -16.96 -9.59
N ILE A 462 -13.02 -17.80 -9.84
CA ILE A 462 -13.92 -18.36 -8.82
C ILE A 462 -13.79 -19.88 -8.80
N ARG A 463 -14.19 -20.53 -7.71
CA ARG A 463 -14.28 -21.99 -7.67
C ARG A 463 -15.63 -22.45 -8.21
N GLN A 464 -15.60 -23.29 -9.23
CA GLN A 464 -16.77 -23.95 -9.80
C GLN A 464 -16.46 -25.43 -10.00
N ASP A 465 -17.38 -26.31 -9.59
CA ASP A 465 -17.23 -27.77 -9.66
C ASP A 465 -15.90 -28.28 -9.06
N GLY A 466 -15.53 -27.69 -7.92
CA GLY A 466 -14.31 -28.03 -7.19
C GLY A 466 -13.01 -27.48 -7.80
N LYS A 467 -13.04 -26.82 -8.95
CA LYS A 467 -11.85 -26.32 -9.66
C LYS A 467 -11.87 -24.79 -9.79
N PRO A 468 -10.70 -24.12 -9.83
CA PRO A 468 -10.65 -22.72 -10.24
C PRO A 468 -11.12 -22.57 -11.69
N LEU A 469 -11.97 -21.58 -11.92
CA LEU A 469 -12.43 -21.12 -13.22
C LEU A 469 -12.13 -19.64 -13.33
N ILE A 470 -11.36 -19.25 -14.35
CA ILE A 470 -11.15 -17.84 -14.69
C ILE A 470 -12.45 -17.29 -15.27
N VAL A 471 -12.93 -16.19 -14.71
CA VAL A 471 -14.22 -15.57 -15.07
C VAL A 471 -14.09 -14.27 -15.84
N ASN A 472 -12.88 -13.70 -15.89
CA ASN A 472 -12.52 -12.60 -16.78
C ASN A 472 -11.75 -13.13 -18.00
N ARG A 473 -11.46 -12.29 -18.99
CA ARG A 473 -10.72 -12.68 -20.19
C ARG A 473 -9.31 -12.07 -20.16
N PRO A 474 -8.25 -12.84 -19.79
CA PRO A 474 -6.89 -12.32 -19.70
C PRO A 474 -6.42 -11.68 -21.01
N SER A 475 -5.84 -10.48 -20.93
CA SER A 475 -5.45 -9.72 -22.12
C SER A 475 -4.19 -10.25 -22.82
N ASP A 476 -3.39 -11.08 -22.14
CA ASP A 476 -2.18 -11.69 -22.71
C ASP A 476 -2.47 -13.00 -23.48
N GLY A 477 -3.74 -13.30 -23.76
CA GLY A 477 -4.21 -14.56 -24.35
C GLY A 477 -4.29 -15.73 -23.37
N GLN A 478 -3.65 -15.60 -22.20
CA GLN A 478 -3.67 -16.56 -21.11
C GLN A 478 -3.41 -15.87 -19.78
N GLU A 479 -3.66 -16.57 -18.68
CA GLU A 479 -3.35 -16.10 -17.34
C GLU A 479 -1.84 -15.90 -17.15
N ARG A 480 -1.46 -14.69 -16.72
CA ARG A 480 -0.10 -14.31 -16.37
C ARG A 480 0.25 -14.79 -14.94
N PRO A 481 1.42 -15.41 -14.72
CA PRO A 481 1.95 -15.61 -13.37
C PRO A 481 2.26 -14.26 -12.70
N ILE A 482 1.79 -14.07 -11.47
CA ILE A 482 1.82 -12.82 -10.69
C ILE A 482 2.58 -13.01 -9.37
N ALA A 483 2.99 -11.91 -8.75
CA ALA A 483 3.84 -11.90 -7.55
C ALA A 483 3.08 -11.95 -6.22
N ASN A 484 1.76 -11.72 -6.21
CA ASN A 484 0.87 -12.05 -5.10
C ASN A 484 -0.60 -11.98 -5.55
N ALA A 485 -1.49 -12.59 -4.76
CA ALA A 485 -2.94 -12.61 -5.01
C ALA A 485 -3.73 -12.32 -3.74
N LEU A 486 -4.95 -11.78 -3.88
CA LEU A 486 -5.93 -11.72 -2.80
C LEU A 486 -6.93 -12.87 -2.95
N LEU A 487 -7.05 -13.69 -1.92
CA LEU A 487 -7.91 -14.87 -1.88
C LEU A 487 -9.09 -14.65 -0.93
N VAL A 488 -10.25 -15.17 -1.32
CA VAL A 488 -11.44 -15.28 -0.49
C VAL A 488 -11.64 -16.73 -0.12
N LEU A 489 -11.57 -17.03 1.17
CA LEU A 489 -11.73 -18.36 1.74
C LEU A 489 -13.04 -18.44 2.51
N VAL A 490 -13.64 -19.62 2.50
CA VAL A 490 -14.77 -19.96 3.38
C VAL A 490 -14.49 -21.20 4.22
N ASN A 491 -15.07 -21.26 5.41
CA ASN A 491 -14.98 -22.47 6.24
C ASN A 491 -15.62 -23.67 5.52
N GLY A 492 -14.91 -24.81 5.47
CA GLY A 492 -15.24 -25.95 4.59
C GLY A 492 -16.62 -26.60 4.78
N ALA A 493 -17.30 -26.37 5.91
CA ALA A 493 -18.69 -26.80 6.11
C ALA A 493 -19.68 -26.13 5.13
N GLU A 494 -19.36 -24.93 4.65
CA GLU A 494 -20.19 -24.16 3.72
C GLU A 494 -20.10 -24.67 2.27
N LEU A 495 -19.07 -25.45 1.94
CA LEU A 495 -18.89 -26.04 0.60
C LEU A 495 -19.66 -27.36 0.41
N GLN A 496 -20.03 -28.05 1.50
CA GLN A 496 -20.72 -29.35 1.45
C GLN A 496 -22.26 -29.26 1.38
N ALA A 497 -22.82 -28.05 1.37
CA ALA A 497 -24.26 -27.85 1.20
C ALA A 497 -24.70 -27.86 -0.28
N ARG A 498 -23.89 -28.42 -1.19
CA ARG A 498 -24.13 -28.44 -2.65
C ARG A 498 -23.94 -29.82 -3.26
#